data_AF-A0A2U2DQY4-F1
#
_entry.id   AF-A0A2U2DQY4-F1
#
_cell.length_a   1.000
_cell.length_b   1.000
_cell.length_c   1.000
_cell.angle_alpha   90.00
_cell.angle_beta   90.00
_cell.angle_gamma   90.00
#
_symmetry.space_group_name_H-M   'P 1'
#
loop_
_entity.id
_entity.type
_entity.pdbx_description
1 polymer ?
#
loop_
_entity_poly.entity_id
_entity_poly.type
_entity_poly.pdbx_seq_one_letter_code
_entity_poly.pdbx_strand_id
1 'polypeptide(L)'
;MADLSVFQSYTNTPQRRNSFYCYSTKFFIQDAAIFFILVEAYRTYRSKRQAVFLNDWFIDGKIPDDLQEGGYLSQINISSDLRKEYSKGASDAVNAVGRTFADKAKNHGGGITGFFGALKQKTGDNRLSAGVFDEPQSRVVEMLDSNNAHGFGDDGGAGATFKPHLHYQPFGKFATQTLKFRGALKAVGFNPDALGIY
;
A
#
# COMPACT_ATOMS: atom_id res chain seq x y z
N MET A 1 14.41 4.93 16.70
CA MET A 1 13.21 5.12 15.85
C MET A 1 13.67 4.93 14.43
N ALA A 2 13.04 4.00 13.71
CA ALA A 2 13.21 3.90 12.27
C ALA A 2 12.83 5.25 11.64
N ASP A 3 13.70 5.80 10.79
CA ASP A 3 13.56 7.17 10.33
C ASP A 3 12.68 7.22 9.07
N LEU A 4 11.44 7.71 9.23
CA LEU A 4 10.50 7.95 8.14
C LEU A 4 11.16 8.72 6.98
N SER A 5 12.04 9.68 7.29
CA SER A 5 12.72 10.50 6.27
C SER A 5 13.67 9.69 5.38
N VAL A 6 14.26 8.61 5.91
CA VAL A 6 15.11 7.69 5.15
C VAL A 6 14.28 6.95 4.10
N PHE A 7 13.14 6.37 4.50
CA PHE A 7 12.24 5.68 3.57
C PHE A 7 11.57 6.63 2.57
N GLN A 8 11.28 7.86 2.98
CA GLN A 8 10.86 8.92 2.04
C GLN A 8 11.95 9.21 1.00
N SER A 9 13.23 9.25 1.41
CA SER A 9 14.34 9.40 0.47
C SER A 9 14.43 8.24 -0.53
N TYR A 10 14.08 7.01 -0.12
CA TYR A 10 14.04 5.83 -0.98
C TYR A 10 12.89 5.83 -2.00
N THR A 11 11.92 6.72 -1.85
CA THR A 11 10.68 6.70 -2.64
C THR A 11 10.32 8.06 -3.23
N ASN A 12 11.23 9.04 -3.17
CA ASN A 12 10.97 10.42 -3.62
C ASN A 12 10.94 10.60 -5.15
N THR A 13 11.33 9.60 -5.94
CA THR A 13 11.21 9.62 -7.42
C THR A 13 10.58 8.32 -7.92
N PRO A 14 9.94 8.30 -9.12
CA PRO A 14 9.40 7.07 -9.70
C PRO A 14 10.44 5.95 -9.83
N GLN A 15 11.66 6.28 -10.25
CA GLN A 15 12.76 5.32 -10.35
C GLN A 15 13.09 4.72 -8.97
N ARG A 16 13.29 5.55 -7.95
CA ARG A 16 13.63 5.05 -6.60
C ARG A 16 12.50 4.23 -5.99
N ARG A 17 11.23 4.61 -6.23
CA ARG A 17 10.06 3.80 -5.86
C ARG A 17 10.08 2.43 -6.53
N ASN A 18 10.40 2.39 -7.82
CA ASN A 18 10.53 1.11 -8.54
C ASN A 18 11.66 0.25 -7.98
N SER A 19 12.83 0.85 -7.74
CA SER A 19 13.95 0.16 -7.10
C SER A 19 13.56 -0.42 -5.74
N PHE A 20 12.85 0.37 -4.92
CA PHE A 20 12.38 -0.05 -3.61
C PHE A 20 11.36 -1.19 -3.70
N TYR A 21 10.35 -1.07 -4.55
CA TYR A 21 9.37 -2.12 -4.82
C TYR A 21 10.04 -3.43 -5.30
N CYS A 22 10.85 -3.36 -6.35
CA CYS A 22 11.54 -4.53 -6.91
C CYS A 22 12.43 -5.21 -5.87
N TYR A 23 13.19 -4.43 -5.11
CA TYR A 23 14.02 -4.95 -4.03
C TYR A 23 13.18 -5.66 -2.97
N SER A 24 12.07 -5.06 -2.51
CA SER A 24 11.17 -5.65 -1.52
C SER A 24 10.51 -6.95 -1.98
N THR A 25 10.23 -7.11 -3.28
CA THR A 25 9.66 -8.36 -3.81
C THR A 25 10.61 -9.56 -3.72
N LYS A 26 11.93 -9.35 -3.76
CA LYS A 26 12.92 -10.43 -3.60
C LYS A 26 12.93 -10.99 -2.19
N PHE A 27 12.59 -10.16 -1.20
CA PHE A 27 12.65 -10.49 0.22
C PHE A 27 11.27 -10.69 0.85
N PHE A 28 10.22 -10.77 0.02
CA PHE A 28 8.87 -11.08 0.47
C PHE A 28 8.32 -10.06 1.49
N ILE A 29 8.76 -8.81 1.40
CA ILE A 29 8.30 -7.67 2.22
C ILE A 29 7.59 -6.60 1.38
N GLN A 30 7.18 -6.96 0.16
CA GLN A 30 6.55 -6.04 -0.78
C GLN A 30 5.23 -5.46 -0.29
N ASP A 31 4.46 -6.16 0.55
CA ASP A 31 3.22 -5.66 1.13
C ASP A 31 3.44 -4.40 1.98
N ALA A 32 4.46 -4.42 2.85
CA ALA A 32 4.89 -3.28 3.65
C ALA A 32 5.41 -2.13 2.75
N ALA A 33 6.24 -2.44 1.75
CA ALA A 33 6.78 -1.45 0.84
C ALA A 33 5.70 -0.79 -0.03
N ILE A 34 4.75 -1.59 -0.54
CA ILE A 34 3.60 -1.13 -1.31
C ILE A 34 2.74 -0.21 -0.43
N PHE A 35 2.40 -0.63 0.79
CA PHE A 35 1.61 0.21 1.70
C PHE A 35 2.27 1.57 1.92
N PHE A 36 3.58 1.58 2.21
CA PHE A 36 4.34 2.81 2.38
C PHE A 36 4.25 3.73 1.15
N ILE A 37 4.53 3.19 -0.04
CA ILE A 37 4.48 3.94 -1.31
C ILE A 37 3.08 4.53 -1.55
N LEU A 38 2.03 3.76 -1.25
CA LEU A 38 0.66 4.19 -1.46
C LEU A 38 0.21 5.25 -0.46
N VAL A 39 0.63 5.18 0.80
CA VAL A 39 0.36 6.22 1.81
C VAL A 39 1.00 7.55 1.38
N GLU A 40 2.26 7.54 0.94
CA GLU A 40 2.93 8.75 0.45
C GLU A 40 2.21 9.35 -0.77
N ALA A 41 1.74 8.50 -1.70
CA ALA A 41 0.96 8.96 -2.84
C ALA A 41 -0.44 9.48 -2.44
N TYR A 42 -1.08 8.84 -1.46
CA TYR A 42 -2.37 9.26 -0.91
C TYR A 42 -2.28 10.67 -0.32
N ARG A 43 -1.19 11.04 0.36
CA ARG A 43 -1.01 12.38 0.95
C ARG A 43 -1.20 13.53 -0.07
N THR A 44 -0.95 13.27 -1.35
CA THR A 44 -1.13 14.27 -2.43
C THR A 44 -2.62 14.50 -2.76
N TYR A 45 -3.37 13.43 -2.97
CA TYR A 45 -4.76 13.51 -3.44
C TYR A 45 -5.78 13.52 -2.31
N ARG A 46 -5.47 12.79 -1.23
CA ARG A 46 -6.27 12.61 0.00
C ARG A 46 -7.67 12.10 -0.28
N SER A 47 -7.80 11.29 -1.35
CA SER A 47 -9.12 10.87 -1.81
C SER A 47 -9.69 9.78 -0.92
N LYS A 48 -10.99 9.88 -0.63
CA LYS A 48 -11.76 8.86 0.10
C LYS A 48 -11.60 7.45 -0.46
N ARG A 49 -11.61 7.34 -1.80
CA ARG A 49 -11.48 6.08 -2.52
C ARG A 49 -10.12 5.40 -2.25
N GLN A 50 -9.02 6.15 -2.22
CA GLN A 50 -7.70 5.62 -1.86
C GLN A 50 -7.61 5.24 -0.38
N ALA A 51 -8.21 6.03 0.51
CA ALA A 51 -8.21 5.72 1.94
C ALA A 51 -8.99 4.42 2.25
N VAL A 52 -10.17 4.26 1.64
CA VAL A 52 -10.95 3.01 1.75
C VAL A 52 -10.14 1.81 1.25
N PHE A 53 -9.47 1.96 0.11
CA PHE A 53 -8.57 0.92 -0.42
C PHE A 53 -7.43 0.56 0.52
N LEU A 54 -6.73 1.57 1.06
CA LEU A 54 -5.64 1.35 2.01
C LEU A 54 -6.11 0.65 3.27
N ASN A 55 -7.27 1.07 3.80
CA ASN A 55 -7.83 0.45 4.99
C ASN A 55 -8.28 -0.99 4.74
N ASP A 56 -9.13 -1.20 3.74
CA ASP A 56 -9.73 -2.51 3.50
C ASP A 56 -8.67 -3.56 3.14
N TRP A 57 -7.68 -3.21 2.32
CA TRP A 57 -6.73 -4.20 1.82
C TRP A 57 -5.57 -4.42 2.79
N PHE A 58 -4.95 -3.34 3.27
CA PHE A 58 -3.71 -3.47 4.03
C PHE A 58 -3.93 -3.54 5.54
N ILE A 59 -5.00 -2.94 6.06
CA ILE A 59 -5.30 -2.98 7.50
C ILE A 59 -6.27 -4.12 7.82
N ASP A 60 -7.44 -4.16 7.17
CA ASP A 60 -8.47 -5.18 7.41
C ASP A 60 -8.18 -6.53 6.75
N GLY A 61 -7.24 -6.58 5.80
CA GLY A 61 -6.87 -7.82 5.10
C GLY A 61 -7.92 -8.34 4.12
N LYS A 62 -8.83 -7.50 3.62
CA LYS A 62 -9.82 -7.83 2.59
C LYS A 62 -9.19 -7.84 1.19
N ILE A 63 -8.07 -8.54 1.06
CA ILE A 63 -7.29 -8.64 -0.18
C ILE A 63 -7.92 -9.72 -1.06
N PRO A 64 -8.03 -9.52 -2.38
CA PRO A 64 -8.39 -10.57 -3.33
C PRO A 64 -7.54 -11.83 -3.20
N ASP A 65 -8.14 -13.02 -3.22
CA ASP A 65 -7.41 -14.31 -3.15
C ASP A 65 -6.31 -14.41 -4.22
N ASP A 66 -6.60 -13.90 -5.41
CA ASP A 66 -5.69 -13.94 -6.55
C ASP A 66 -4.52 -12.94 -6.45
N LEU A 67 -4.56 -12.03 -5.48
CA LEU A 67 -3.46 -11.17 -5.06
C LEU A 67 -2.79 -11.68 -3.78
N GLN A 68 -3.44 -12.53 -2.99
CA GLN A 68 -2.81 -13.24 -1.88
C GLN A 68 -2.01 -14.46 -2.35
N GLU A 69 -2.37 -15.01 -3.51
CA GLU A 69 -1.73 -16.18 -4.11
C GLU A 69 -0.20 -16.03 -4.19
N GLY A 70 0.52 -17.08 -3.79
CA GLY A 70 1.98 -17.11 -3.79
C GLY A 70 2.63 -16.13 -2.81
N GLY A 71 1.85 -15.54 -1.90
CA GLY A 71 2.29 -14.57 -0.90
C GLY A 71 2.63 -13.20 -1.48
N TYR A 72 1.92 -12.75 -2.52
CA TYR A 72 2.19 -11.45 -3.15
C TYR A 72 1.72 -10.27 -2.28
N LEU A 73 0.48 -10.29 -1.80
CA LEU A 73 -0.04 -9.29 -0.87
C LEU A 73 -0.62 -9.95 0.36
N SER A 74 -0.31 -9.37 1.51
CA SER A 74 -0.89 -9.67 2.82
C SER A 74 -1.27 -8.38 3.52
N GLN A 75 -2.14 -8.47 4.52
CA GLN A 75 -2.35 -7.37 5.45
C GLN A 75 -1.04 -7.06 6.19
N ILE A 76 -0.84 -5.81 6.58
CA ILE A 76 0.33 -5.42 7.37
C ILE A 76 0.39 -6.23 8.66
N ASN A 77 1.59 -6.71 9.01
CA ASN A 77 1.79 -7.59 10.15
C ASN A 77 1.78 -6.82 11.48
N ILE A 78 0.59 -6.45 11.93
CA ILE A 78 0.34 -5.78 13.22
C ILE A 78 -0.61 -6.61 14.10
N SER A 79 -0.59 -6.36 15.40
CA SER A 79 -1.47 -7.03 16.37
C SER A 79 -2.96 -6.78 16.05
N SER A 80 -3.81 -7.72 16.47
CA SER A 80 -5.27 -7.63 16.25
C SER A 80 -5.87 -6.37 16.88
N ASP A 81 -5.37 -5.94 18.04
CA ASP A 81 -5.87 -4.75 18.73
C ASP A 81 -5.51 -3.46 17.97
N LEU A 82 -4.24 -3.32 17.56
CA LEU A 82 -3.80 -2.19 16.74
C LEU A 82 -4.54 -2.15 15.39
N ARG A 83 -4.81 -3.33 14.81
CA ARG A 83 -5.58 -3.42 13.57
C ARG A 83 -6.99 -2.86 13.73
N LYS A 84 -7.70 -3.24 14.79
CA LYS A 84 -9.04 -2.74 15.07
C LYS A 84 -9.03 -1.24 15.31
N GLU A 85 -8.03 -0.75 16.05
CA GLU A 85 -7.84 0.67 16.32
C GLU A 85 -7.60 1.48 15.03
N TYR A 86 -6.60 1.08 14.23
CA TYR A 86 -6.27 1.75 12.98
C TYR A 86 -7.40 1.68 11.96
N SER A 87 -8.07 0.53 11.85
CA SER A 87 -9.20 0.36 10.95
C SER A 87 -10.38 1.24 11.33
N LYS A 88 -10.67 1.33 12.63
CA LYS A 88 -11.70 2.23 13.14
C LYS A 88 -11.35 3.68 12.86
N GLY A 89 -10.12 4.12 13.14
CA GLY A 89 -9.67 5.49 12.88
C GLY A 89 -9.79 5.89 11.41
N ALA A 90 -9.33 5.02 10.50
CA ALA A 90 -9.45 5.25 9.06
C ALA A 90 -10.91 5.25 8.59
N SER A 91 -11.74 4.34 9.10
CA SER A 91 -13.17 4.27 8.80
C SER A 91 -13.93 5.50 9.29
N ASP A 92 -13.64 5.96 10.51
CA ASP A 92 -14.25 7.16 11.09
C ASP A 92 -13.86 8.40 10.28
N ALA A 93 -12.60 8.52 9.86
CA ALA A 93 -12.15 9.59 8.97
C ALA A 93 -12.89 9.55 7.63
N VAL A 94 -12.98 8.38 7.00
CA VAL A 94 -13.74 8.16 5.76
C VAL A 94 -15.22 8.54 5.91
N ASN A 95 -15.84 8.20 7.04
CA ASN A 95 -17.25 8.48 7.32
C ASN A 95 -17.51 9.96 7.60
N ALA A 96 -16.56 10.67 8.21
CA ALA A 96 -16.67 12.09 8.55
C ALA A 96 -16.82 13.00 7.31
N VAL A 97 -16.24 12.62 6.16
CA VAL A 97 -16.27 13.43 4.92
C VAL A 97 -17.49 13.11 4.02
N GLY A 98 -18.60 12.61 4.59
CA GLY A 98 -19.92 12.52 3.94
C GLY A 98 -20.43 11.11 3.56
N ARG A 99 -21.77 10.93 3.55
CA ARG A 99 -22.51 9.69 3.22
C ARG A 99 -22.26 9.23 1.77
N THR A 100 -21.96 7.99 1.40
CA THR A 100 -21.61 6.75 2.11
C THR A 100 -21.04 5.79 1.06
N PHE A 101 -19.76 5.45 1.17
CA PHE A 101 -19.15 4.38 0.37
C PHE A 101 -19.67 3.01 0.81
N ALA A 102 -19.84 2.84 2.12
CA ALA A 102 -20.37 1.64 2.75
C ALA A 102 -21.84 1.36 2.35
N ASP A 103 -22.71 2.38 2.29
CA ASP A 103 -24.10 2.19 1.84
C ASP A 103 -24.19 1.85 0.34
N LYS A 104 -23.26 2.34 -0.48
CA LYS A 104 -23.21 2.04 -1.92
C LYS A 104 -22.57 0.68 -2.21
N ALA A 105 -21.57 0.26 -1.43
CA ALA A 105 -20.92 -1.04 -1.55
C ALA A 105 -21.89 -2.20 -1.26
N LYS A 106 -22.82 -2.04 -0.31
CA LYS A 106 -23.90 -3.01 -0.06
C LYS A 106 -24.83 -3.23 -1.27
N ASN A 107 -25.01 -2.23 -2.13
CA ASN A 107 -25.89 -2.29 -3.30
C ASN A 107 -25.24 -2.90 -4.55
N HIS A 108 -23.93 -3.16 -4.55
CA HIS A 108 -23.21 -3.60 -5.75
C HIS A 108 -22.74 -5.07 -5.73
N GLY A 109 -23.26 -5.88 -4.81
CA GLY A 109 -22.89 -7.30 -4.67
C GLY A 109 -21.50 -7.45 -4.06
N GLY A 110 -21.42 -8.05 -2.87
CA GLY A 110 -20.16 -8.15 -2.13
C GLY A 110 -18.97 -8.66 -2.95
N GLY A 111 -17.77 -8.23 -2.57
CA GLY A 111 -16.52 -8.56 -3.24
C GLY A 111 -15.88 -7.38 -3.98
N ILE A 112 -14.82 -7.68 -4.74
CA ILE A 112 -13.93 -6.72 -5.42
C ILE A 112 -14.68 -5.92 -6.49
N THR A 113 -15.59 -6.57 -7.20
CA THR A 113 -16.47 -5.97 -8.21
C THR A 113 -17.47 -4.99 -7.59
N GLY A 114 -18.04 -5.30 -6.42
CA GLY A 114 -18.91 -4.39 -5.67
C GLY A 114 -18.17 -3.21 -5.06
N PHE A 115 -16.96 -3.47 -4.57
CA PHE A 115 -16.00 -2.46 -4.11
C PHE A 115 -15.66 -1.47 -5.23
N PHE A 116 -15.21 -1.95 -6.40
CA PHE A 116 -14.89 -1.09 -7.55
C PHE A 116 -16.12 -0.43 -8.19
N GLY A 117 -17.29 -1.08 -8.12
CA GLY A 117 -18.57 -0.51 -8.55
C GLY A 117 -18.97 0.71 -7.72
N ALA A 118 -18.94 0.58 -6.39
CA ALA A 118 -19.18 1.70 -5.47
C ALA A 118 -18.10 2.78 -5.56
N LEU A 119 -16.85 2.40 -5.88
CA LEU A 119 -15.75 3.32 -6.09
C LEU A 119 -15.98 4.31 -7.22
N LYS A 120 -16.58 3.90 -8.33
CA LYS A 120 -16.71 4.72 -9.56
C LYS A 120 -17.62 5.95 -9.44
N GLN A 121 -18.42 6.10 -8.38
CA GLN A 121 -19.29 7.27 -8.25
C GLN A 121 -18.51 8.52 -7.81
N LYS A 122 -18.58 9.57 -8.64
CA LYS A 122 -18.02 10.90 -8.34
C LYS A 122 -18.70 11.46 -7.09
N THR A 123 -17.91 11.86 -6.11
CA THR A 123 -18.35 12.60 -4.93
C THR A 123 -17.56 13.91 -4.88
N GLY A 124 -18.12 14.93 -4.21
CA GLY A 124 -17.55 16.29 -4.10
C GLY A 124 -16.19 16.32 -3.41
N ASP A 125 -15.74 17.50 -2.96
CA ASP A 125 -14.42 17.66 -2.35
C ASP A 125 -14.30 16.87 -1.04
N ASN A 126 -13.87 15.61 -1.18
CA ASN A 126 -13.86 14.58 -0.15
C ASN A 126 -12.43 14.33 0.36
N ARG A 127 -11.65 15.40 0.49
CA ARG A 127 -10.26 15.33 0.91
C ARG A 127 -10.19 15.05 2.41
N LEU A 128 -9.59 13.92 2.73
CA LEU A 128 -9.34 13.48 4.10
C LEU A 128 -8.08 14.15 4.67
N SER A 129 -7.83 13.94 5.97
CA SER A 129 -6.54 14.32 6.57
C SER A 129 -5.40 13.57 5.88
N ALA A 130 -4.26 14.25 5.69
CA ALA A 130 -3.05 13.60 5.18
C ALA A 130 -2.52 12.54 6.17
N GLY A 131 -2.80 12.72 7.46
CA GLY A 131 -2.28 11.87 8.54
C GLY A 131 -3.16 10.69 8.93
N VAL A 132 -4.19 10.33 8.14
CA VAL A 132 -5.07 9.18 8.42
C VAL A 132 -4.29 7.88 8.64
N PHE A 133 -3.12 7.76 8.00
CA PHE A 133 -2.31 6.55 8.04
C PHE A 133 -0.93 6.75 8.70
N ASP A 134 -0.72 7.84 9.45
CA ASP A 134 0.59 8.12 10.07
C ASP A 134 1.02 7.00 11.03
N GLU A 135 0.12 6.55 11.91
CA GLU A 135 0.40 5.47 12.85
C GLU A 135 0.63 4.10 12.15
N PRO A 136 -0.27 3.63 11.25
CA PRO A 136 0.00 2.45 10.43
C PRO A 136 1.32 2.51 9.65
N GLN A 137 1.64 3.68 9.08
CA GLN A 137 2.88 3.87 8.32
C GLN A 137 4.11 3.81 9.22
N SER A 138 4.04 4.38 10.43
CA SER A 138 5.12 4.26 11.41
C SER A 138 5.41 2.80 11.75
N ARG A 139 4.38 1.95 11.90
CA ARG A 139 4.56 0.50 12.11
C ARG A 139 5.18 -0.19 10.91
N VAL A 140 4.75 0.17 9.71
CA VAL A 140 5.35 -0.36 8.48
C VAL A 140 6.81 0.07 8.34
N VAL A 141 7.16 1.29 8.71
CA VAL A 141 8.55 1.77 8.74
C VAL A 141 9.39 0.98 9.75
N GLU A 142 8.86 0.71 10.96
CA GLU A 142 9.50 -0.19 11.93
C GLU A 142 9.72 -1.59 11.37
N MET A 143 8.74 -2.15 10.65
CA MET A 143 8.86 -3.47 10.01
C MET A 143 9.90 -3.49 8.88
N LEU A 144 9.95 -2.44 8.06
CA LEU A 144 10.90 -2.33 6.96
C LEU A 144 12.33 -2.15 7.48
N ASP A 145 12.48 -1.42 8.59
CA ASP A 145 13.76 -1.23 9.28
C ASP A 145 14.21 -2.50 9.99
N SER A 146 13.32 -3.16 10.75
CA SER A 146 13.64 -4.42 11.47
C SER A 146 13.96 -5.56 10.54
N ASN A 147 13.31 -5.60 9.38
CA ASN A 147 13.63 -6.57 8.34
C ASN A 147 14.87 -6.15 7.56
N ASN A 148 15.65 -5.13 7.91
CA ASN A 148 16.82 -4.75 7.11
C ASN A 148 16.47 -4.48 5.63
N ALA A 149 15.67 -3.44 5.37
CA ALA A 149 15.89 -2.64 4.16
C ALA A 149 17.37 -2.14 4.05
N HIS A 150 18.21 -2.37 5.07
CA HIS A 150 19.66 -2.21 5.10
C HIS A 150 20.50 -3.47 4.76
N GLY A 151 19.93 -4.60 4.36
CA GLY A 151 20.72 -5.82 4.36
C GLY A 151 19.99 -7.06 3.92
N PHE A 152 19.56 -7.10 2.67
CA PHE A 152 19.09 -8.33 2.07
C PHE A 152 19.79 -8.57 0.73
N GLY A 153 20.68 -9.56 0.73
CA GLY A 153 21.59 -9.84 -0.36
C GLY A 153 20.96 -10.70 -1.45
N ASP A 154 21.49 -10.56 -2.66
CA ASP A 154 21.71 -11.73 -3.52
C ASP A 154 22.94 -11.63 -4.43
N ASP A 155 23.82 -10.61 -4.25
CA ASP A 155 25.03 -10.44 -5.09
C ASP A 155 26.35 -10.23 -4.28
N GLY A 156 26.44 -10.61 -2.99
CA GLY A 156 27.75 -10.55 -2.28
C GLY A 156 27.78 -10.41 -0.75
N GLY A 157 27.06 -11.25 -0.01
CA GLY A 157 27.28 -11.42 1.44
C GLY A 157 26.32 -10.64 2.36
N ALA A 158 26.22 -11.11 3.61
CA ALA A 158 25.42 -10.49 4.66
C ALA A 158 25.86 -9.03 4.89
N GLY A 159 24.92 -8.07 4.74
CA GLY A 159 25.17 -6.64 5.02
C GLY A 159 25.00 -5.67 3.84
N ALA A 160 24.44 -6.08 2.70
CA ALA A 160 24.23 -5.17 1.57
C ALA A 160 23.03 -4.21 1.80
N THR A 161 23.31 -2.96 2.13
CA THR A 161 22.32 -1.88 2.23
C THR A 161 21.63 -1.60 0.90
N PHE A 162 20.29 -1.50 0.91
CA PHE A 162 19.51 -1.05 -0.25
C PHE A 162 20.08 0.27 -0.78
N LYS A 163 20.26 0.34 -2.10
CA LYS A 163 20.75 1.55 -2.78
C LYS A 163 19.64 2.05 -3.69
N PRO A 164 18.97 3.17 -3.36
CA PRO A 164 17.79 3.63 -4.09
C PRO A 164 18.05 3.98 -5.55
N HIS A 165 19.32 4.23 -5.91
CA HIS A 165 19.73 4.57 -7.27
C HIS A 165 20.01 3.36 -8.18
N LEU A 166 20.12 2.16 -7.61
CA LEU A 166 20.35 0.95 -8.40
C LEU A 166 19.05 0.44 -9.02
N HIS A 167 19.19 -0.27 -10.14
CA HIS A 167 18.09 -1.00 -10.74
C HIS A 167 18.04 -2.42 -10.17
N TYR A 168 16.87 -2.83 -9.71
CA TYR A 168 16.62 -4.17 -9.20
C TYR A 168 15.58 -4.86 -10.07
N GLN A 169 15.79 -6.14 -10.36
CA GLN A 169 14.77 -6.96 -11.00
C GLN A 169 13.73 -7.39 -9.95
N PRO A 170 12.42 -7.27 -10.22
CA PRO A 170 11.40 -7.78 -9.32
C PRO A 170 11.45 -9.31 -9.31
N PHE A 171 10.87 -9.92 -8.28
CA PHE A 171 10.80 -11.37 -8.23
C PHE A 171 9.77 -11.89 -9.25
N GLY A 172 10.24 -12.57 -10.29
CA GLY A 172 9.44 -12.95 -11.46
C GLY A 172 8.18 -13.76 -11.18
N LYS A 173 8.11 -14.48 -10.05
CA LYS A 173 6.91 -15.21 -9.63
C LYS A 173 5.68 -14.31 -9.43
N PHE A 174 5.87 -13.01 -9.22
CA PHE A 174 4.81 -12.05 -8.95
C PHE A 174 4.36 -11.26 -10.18
N ALA A 175 4.87 -11.57 -11.38
CA ALA A 175 4.55 -10.81 -12.60
C ALA A 175 3.03 -10.72 -12.86
N THR A 176 2.32 -11.85 -12.74
CA THR A 176 0.86 -11.91 -12.95
C THR A 176 0.11 -11.07 -11.91
N GLN A 177 0.47 -11.19 -10.64
CA GLN A 177 -0.16 -10.45 -9.53
C GLN A 177 0.14 -8.96 -9.63
N THR A 178 1.33 -8.59 -10.11
CA THR A 178 1.71 -7.19 -10.36
C THR A 178 0.78 -6.56 -11.40
N LEU A 179 0.52 -7.24 -12.52
CA LEU A 179 -0.42 -6.76 -13.54
C LEU A 179 -1.84 -6.56 -12.99
N LYS A 180 -2.34 -7.52 -12.22
CA LYS A 180 -3.66 -7.44 -11.56
C LYS A 180 -3.73 -6.27 -10.57
N PHE A 181 -2.69 -6.13 -9.75
CA PHE A 181 -2.57 -5.06 -8.77
C PHE A 181 -2.54 -3.68 -9.42
N ARG A 182 -1.80 -3.53 -10.53
CA ARG A 182 -1.81 -2.31 -11.34
C ARG A 182 -3.22 -1.93 -11.82
N GLY A 183 -4.03 -2.92 -12.21
CA GLY A 183 -5.44 -2.72 -12.56
C GLY A 183 -6.26 -2.17 -11.38
N ALA A 184 -6.10 -2.77 -10.20
CA ALA A 184 -6.76 -2.34 -8.97
C ALA A 184 -6.37 -0.89 -8.58
N LEU A 185 -5.06 -0.57 -8.64
CA LEU A 185 -4.53 0.76 -8.36
C LEU A 185 -5.15 1.84 -9.27
N LYS A 186 -5.22 1.57 -10.59
CA LYS A 186 -5.86 2.49 -11.55
C LYS A 186 -7.34 2.71 -11.22
N ALA A 187 -8.06 1.66 -10.86
CA ALA A 187 -9.48 1.76 -10.53
C ALA A 187 -9.72 2.59 -9.24
N VAL A 188 -8.77 2.58 -8.30
CA VAL A 188 -8.81 3.45 -7.12
C VAL A 188 -8.18 4.83 -7.31
N GLY A 189 -7.78 5.19 -8.53
CA GLY A 189 -7.23 6.51 -8.85
C GLY A 189 -5.77 6.71 -8.47
N PHE A 190 -5.04 5.64 -8.15
CA PHE A 190 -3.58 5.68 -8.15
C PHE A 190 -3.03 5.57 -9.58
N ASN A 191 -1.86 6.16 -9.82
CA ASN A 191 -1.11 5.98 -11.07
C ASN A 191 0.06 5.01 -10.83
N PRO A 192 -0.03 3.73 -11.25
CA PRO A 192 1.01 2.73 -11.00
C PRO A 192 2.39 3.13 -11.53
N ASP A 193 2.44 3.84 -12.66
CA ASP A 193 3.71 4.22 -13.28
C ASP A 193 4.42 5.31 -12.46
N ALA A 194 3.65 6.25 -11.90
CA ALA A 194 4.16 7.23 -10.96
C ALA A 194 4.59 6.61 -9.63
N LEU A 195 3.94 5.50 -9.23
CA LEU A 195 4.29 4.71 -8.05
C LEU A 195 5.50 3.80 -8.26
N GLY A 196 6.02 3.67 -9.48
CA GLY A 196 7.13 2.76 -9.79
C GLY A 196 6.75 1.27 -9.74
N ILE A 197 5.47 0.95 -9.89
CA ILE A 197 4.97 -0.44 -9.87
C ILE A 197 4.69 -0.84 -11.32
N TYR A 198 5.67 -1.51 -11.94
CA TYR A 198 5.68 -1.89 -13.35
C TYR A 198 5.28 -3.34 -13.57
#